data_AF-A0A517NUY0-F1
#
_entry.id   AF-A0A517NUY0-F1
#
_cell.length_a   1.000
_cell.length_b   1.000
_cell.length_c   1.000
_cell.angle_alpha   90.00
_cell.angle_beta   90.00
_cell.angle_gamma   90.00
#
_symmetry.space_group_name_H-M   'P 1'
#
loop_
_entity.id
_entity.type
_entity.pdbx_description
1 polymer ?
#
loop_
_entity_poly.entity_id
_entity_poly.type
_entity_poly.pdbx_seq_one_letter_code
_entity_poly.pdbx_strand_id
1 'polypeptide(L)'
;MAPSEMKGIDLVARVHHNRKVDFRKGLMQGYVDQLVAYHRPQRQAWMSKQEYDAYPLAVLVRHLKYMVEQRGFRTWEITLATTLLNTNSYEAEELASLYRRPGLVDLHI
;
A
#
# COMPACT_ATOMS: atom_id res chain seq x y z
N MET A 1 11.51 2.62 14.18
CA MET A 1 10.53 3.68 13.92
C MET A 1 9.96 3.43 12.53
N ALA A 2 8.74 2.90 12.46
CA ALA A 2 8.05 2.61 11.21
C ALA A 2 7.24 3.86 10.78
N PRO A 3 7.13 4.20 9.48
CA PRO A 3 6.72 5.55 9.07
C PRO A 3 5.22 5.89 9.13
N SER A 4 4.40 5.23 9.96
CA SER A 4 2.95 5.47 10.06
C SER A 4 2.52 6.30 11.29
N GLU A 5 3.44 6.92 12.02
CA GLU A 5 3.10 7.67 13.25
C GLU A 5 2.29 8.97 13.05
N MET A 6 1.98 9.36 11.81
CA MET A 6 1.05 10.46 11.53
C MET A 6 -0.36 9.93 11.30
N LYS A 7 -1.05 9.68 12.42
CA LYS A 7 -2.38 9.06 12.57
C LYS A 7 -2.30 7.55 12.42
N GLY A 8 -2.51 6.81 13.52
CA GLY A 8 -2.53 5.34 13.58
C GLY A 8 -3.66 4.73 12.73
N ILE A 9 -3.50 4.86 11.42
CA ILE A 9 -4.43 4.49 10.38
C ILE A 9 -3.61 3.67 9.38
N ASP A 10 -4.11 2.47 9.12
CA ASP A 10 -3.59 1.60 8.09
C ASP A 10 -4.41 1.69 6.81
N LEU A 11 -3.71 1.71 5.68
CA LEU A 11 -4.30 1.82 4.36
C LEU A 11 -4.18 0.50 3.62
N VAL A 12 -5.26 0.04 2.98
CA VAL A 12 -5.21 -0.97 1.92
C VAL A 12 -5.87 -0.40 0.67
N ALA A 13 -5.08 -0.18 -0.38
CA ALA A 13 -5.58 0.39 -1.63
C ALA A 13 -4.99 -0.32 -2.84
N ARG A 14 -5.67 -0.23 -3.99
CA ARG A 14 -5.07 -0.63 -5.27
C ARG A 14 -4.00 0.38 -5.66
N VAL A 15 -2.88 -0.11 -6.20
CA VAL A 15 -1.86 0.76 -6.77
C VAL A 15 -2.47 1.60 -7.89
N HIS A 16 -2.19 2.90 -7.85
CA HIS A 16 -2.62 3.83 -8.90
C HIS A 16 -2.16 3.34 -10.29
N HIS A 17 -3.05 3.37 -11.28
CA HIS A 17 -2.81 2.76 -12.60
C HIS A 17 -1.54 3.26 -13.32
N ASN A 18 -1.13 4.52 -13.11
CA ASN A 18 0.12 5.07 -13.68
C ASN A 18 1.40 4.69 -12.93
N ARG A 19 1.30 4.09 -11.74
CA ARG A 19 2.49 3.66 -11.00
C ARG A 19 2.92 2.28 -11.50
N LYS A 20 4.07 2.25 -12.18
CA LYS A 20 4.69 1.01 -12.63
C LYS A 20 5.30 0.28 -11.42
N VAL A 21 4.82 -0.94 -11.16
CA VAL A 21 5.35 -1.81 -10.11
C VAL A 21 6.27 -2.84 -10.75
N ASP A 22 7.52 -2.85 -10.31
CA ASP A 22 8.49 -3.90 -10.63
C ASP A 22 8.83 -4.62 -9.33
N PHE A 23 8.40 -5.87 -9.21
CA PHE A 23 8.58 -6.68 -7.99
C PHE A 23 10.03 -7.04 -7.71
N ARG A 24 10.96 -6.71 -8.62
CA ARG A 24 12.39 -7.01 -8.46
C ARG A 24 13.18 -5.88 -7.79
N LYS A 25 12.54 -4.74 -7.52
CA LYS A 25 13.23 -3.51 -7.07
C LYS A 25 13.02 -3.18 -5.60
N GLY A 26 12.06 -3.82 -4.94
CA GLY A 26 11.80 -3.68 -3.51
C GLY A 26 12.54 -4.72 -2.68
N LEU A 27 12.35 -4.62 -1.36
CA LEU A 27 12.76 -5.66 -0.43
C LEU A 27 11.74 -6.80 -0.50
N MET A 28 12.17 -7.94 -1.04
CA MET A 28 11.32 -9.10 -1.25
C MET A 28 10.78 -9.66 0.06
N GLN A 29 9.48 -9.90 0.10
CA GLN A 29 8.78 -10.68 1.12
C GLN A 29 8.19 -11.98 0.56
N GLY A 30 8.14 -12.09 -0.77
CA GLY A 30 7.66 -13.26 -1.52
C GLY A 30 7.79 -13.03 -3.03
N TYR A 31 7.31 -13.97 -3.84
CA TYR A 31 7.50 -13.93 -5.31
C TYR A 31 6.88 -12.70 -6.00
N VAL A 32 5.73 -12.23 -5.49
CA VAL A 32 5.03 -11.01 -5.95
C VAL A 32 4.62 -10.15 -4.76
N ASP A 33 5.54 -10.06 -3.80
CA ASP A 33 5.33 -9.39 -2.52
C ASP A 33 6.63 -8.69 -2.10
N GLN A 34 6.59 -7.38 -1.91
CA GLN A 34 7.76 -6.57 -1.62
C GLN A 34 7.44 -5.36 -0.76
N LEU A 35 8.41 -4.90 0.02
CA LEU A 35 8.39 -3.58 0.64
C LEU A 35 9.12 -2.56 -0.23
N VAL A 36 8.52 -1.39 -0.38
CA VAL A 36 9.09 -0.25 -1.11
C VAL A 36 8.93 1.04 -0.29
N ALA A 37 9.88 1.95 -0.46
CA ALA A 37 9.77 3.29 0.13
C ALA A 37 9.03 4.23 -0.83
N TYR A 38 7.95 4.84 -0.35
CA TYR A 38 7.28 5.95 -1.02
C TYR A 38 7.81 7.25 -0.44
N HIS A 39 8.61 7.96 -1.21
CA HIS A 39 9.11 9.27 -0.81
C HIS A 39 8.00 10.32 -0.82
N ARG A 40 8.03 11.20 0.19
CA ARG A 40 7.17 12.38 0.25
C ARG A 40 7.39 13.20 -1.02
N PRO A 41 6.32 13.61 -1.74
CA PRO A 41 6.45 14.43 -2.94
C PRO A 41 6.97 15.82 -2.56
N GLN A 42 7.47 16.59 -3.54
CA GLN A 42 7.86 17.98 -3.30
C GLN A 42 6.69 18.79 -2.72
N ARG A 43 7.02 19.73 -1.81
CA ARG A 43 6.04 20.62 -1.19
C ARG A 43 5.23 21.35 -2.25
N GLN A 44 3.91 21.24 -2.15
CA GLN A 44 2.96 21.96 -2.99
C GLN A 44 2.85 23.43 -2.56
N ALA A 45 2.48 24.31 -3.49
CA ALA A 45 2.45 25.76 -3.25
C ALA A 45 1.47 26.18 -2.14
N TRP A 46 0.37 25.45 -1.99
CA TRP A 46 -0.68 25.73 -1.00
C TRP A 46 -0.32 25.33 0.44
N MET A 47 0.74 24.54 0.64
CA MET A 47 1.11 23.99 1.96
C MET A 47 2.24 24.81 2.58
N SER A 48 2.14 25.15 3.87
CA SER A 48 3.23 25.83 4.57
C SER A 48 4.47 24.93 4.70
N LYS A 49 5.64 25.54 4.92
CA LYS A 49 6.88 24.78 5.14
C LYS A 49 6.79 23.92 6.40
N GLN A 50 6.21 24.46 7.47
CA GLN A 50 6.07 23.77 8.75
C GLN A 50 5.17 22.53 8.63
N GLU A 51 4.00 22.66 7.99
CA GLU A 51 3.10 21.53 7.75
C GLU A 51 3.78 20.48 6.87
N TYR A 52 4.48 20.90 5.82
CA TYR A 52 5.21 19.98 4.95
C TYR A 52 6.27 19.22 5.71
N ASP A 53 7.12 19.92 6.48
CA ASP A 53 8.23 19.35 7.22
C ASP A 53 7.79 18.40 8.33
N ALA A 54 6.54 18.52 8.81
CA ALA A 54 5.95 17.57 9.76
C ALA A 54 5.78 16.15 9.17
N TYR A 55 5.58 16.01 7.86
CA TYR A 55 5.42 14.71 7.22
C TYR A 55 6.72 13.89 7.19
N PRO A 56 6.69 12.56 7.29
CA PRO A 56 7.89 11.74 7.13
C PRO A 56 8.48 11.90 5.72
N LEU A 57 9.81 11.79 5.59
CA LEU A 57 10.51 11.85 4.30
C LEU A 57 10.13 10.71 3.35
N ALA A 58 9.80 9.56 3.91
CA ALA A 58 9.31 8.41 3.18
C ALA A 58 8.41 7.57 4.07
N VAL A 59 7.48 6.85 3.44
CA VAL A 59 6.68 5.80 4.09
C VAL A 59 6.96 4.45 3.46
N LEU A 60 7.08 3.41 4.29
CA LEU A 60 7.19 2.05 3.78
C LEU A 60 5.81 1.57 3.36
N VAL A 61 5.76 0.94 2.20
CA VAL A 61 4.55 0.40 1.61
C VAL A 61 4.85 -0.99 1.11
N ARG A 62 3.99 -1.94 1.44
CA ARG A 62 4.00 -3.27 0.88
C ARG A 62 3.22 -3.28 -0.43
N HIS A 63 3.86 -3.75 -1.49
CA HIS A 63 3.21 -4.13 -2.74
C HIS A 63 3.03 -5.62 -2.76
N LEU A 64 1.81 -6.07 -2.97
CA LEU A 64 1.52 -7.47 -3.24
C LEU A 64 0.59 -7.60 -4.44
N LYS A 65 0.83 -8.61 -5.27
CA LYS A 65 -0.08 -8.98 -6.35
C LYS A 65 -0.95 -10.15 -5.91
N TYR A 66 -2.23 -10.09 -6.23
CA TYR A 66 -3.15 -11.19 -6.03
C TYR A 66 -4.12 -11.34 -7.20
N MET A 67 -4.68 -12.53 -7.34
CA MET A 67 -5.66 -12.88 -8.35
C MET A 67 -7.06 -12.68 -7.77
N VAL A 68 -7.90 -11.93 -8.47
CA VAL A 68 -9.34 -11.89 -8.17
C VAL A 68 -10.05 -12.84 -9.09
N GLU A 69 -10.58 -13.91 -8.50
CA GLU A 69 -11.50 -14.83 -9.16
C GLU A 69 -12.93 -14.48 -8.73
N GLN A 70 -13.80 -14.23 -9.70
CA GLN A 70 -15.23 -14.05 -9.48
C GLN A 70 -15.98 -14.97 -10.44
N ARG A 71 -16.82 -15.86 -9.90
CA ARG A 71 -17.59 -16.81 -10.72
C ARG A 71 -18.39 -16.05 -11.78
N GLY A 72 -18.24 -16.46 -13.05
CA GLY A 72 -18.90 -15.83 -14.20
C GLY A 72 -18.15 -14.63 -14.79
N PHE A 73 -17.00 -14.23 -14.23
CA PHE A 73 -16.16 -13.14 -14.74
C PHE A 73 -14.73 -13.63 -15.02
N ARG A 74 -14.01 -12.90 -15.87
CA ARG A 74 -12.61 -13.20 -16.18
C ARG A 74 -11.72 -12.93 -14.96
N THR A 75 -10.83 -13.85 -14.64
CA THR A 75 -9.78 -13.63 -13.64
C THR A 75 -8.89 -12.45 -14.03
N TRP A 76 -8.68 -11.55 -13.09
CA TRP A 76 -7.87 -10.34 -13.27
C TRP A 76 -6.89 -10.15 -12.11
N GLU A 77 -5.70 -9.68 -12.47
CA GLU A 77 -4.62 -9.37 -11.53
C GLU A 77 -4.81 -7.98 -10.93
N ILE A 78 -4.69 -7.88 -9.60
CA ILE A 78 -4.67 -6.60 -8.88
C ILE A 78 -3.37 -6.51 -8.08
N THR A 79 -2.75 -5.34 -8.09
CA THR A 79 -1.64 -5.02 -7.19
C THR A 79 -2.12 -4.07 -6.11
N LEU A 80 -1.95 -4.46 -4.85
CA LEU A 80 -2.26 -3.64 -3.69
C LEU A 80 -1.02 -2.86 -3.24
N ALA A 81 -1.27 -1.71 -2.62
CA ALA A 81 -0.35 -0.96 -1.81
C ALA A 81 -0.93 -0.84 -0.40
N THR A 82 -0.17 -1.24 0.61
CA THR A 82 -0.61 -1.18 2.00
C THR A 82 0.51 -0.78 2.97
N THR A 83 0.13 -0.16 4.09
CA THR A 83 1.00 0.08 5.24
C THR A 83 1.10 -1.11 6.19
N LEU A 84 0.34 -2.20 5.93
CA LEU A 84 0.41 -3.46 6.66
C LEU A 84 1.60 -4.30 6.18
N LEU A 85 2.77 -4.02 6.76
CA LEU A 85 4.07 -4.47 6.24
C LEU A 85 4.42 -5.94 6.57
N ASN A 86 3.81 -6.53 7.60
CA ASN A 86 4.21 -7.85 8.08
C ASN A 86 3.43 -8.97 7.38
N THR A 87 4.13 -9.88 6.70
CA THR A 87 3.52 -11.01 5.98
C THR A 87 2.89 -12.05 6.88
N ASN A 88 3.43 -12.25 8.08
CA ASN A 88 2.95 -13.24 9.04
C ASN A 88 1.73 -12.75 9.81
N SER A 89 1.58 -11.42 9.95
CA SER A 89 0.41 -10.81 10.59
C SER A 89 -0.70 -10.49 9.61
N TYR A 90 -0.36 -10.23 8.34
CA TYR A 90 -1.30 -9.84 7.30
C TYR A 90 -1.01 -10.63 6.03
N GLU A 91 -1.71 -11.74 5.88
CA GLU A 91 -1.56 -12.60 4.71
C GLU A 91 -2.16 -11.95 3.46
N ALA A 92 -1.64 -12.34 2.29
CA ALA A 92 -2.07 -11.77 1.02
C ALA A 92 -3.58 -11.99 0.75
N GLU A 93 -4.11 -13.15 1.14
CA GLU A 93 -5.52 -13.50 0.95
C GLU A 93 -6.47 -12.70 1.85
N GLU A 94 -6.06 -12.41 3.09
CA GLU A 94 -6.80 -11.53 3.99
C GLU A 94 -6.83 -10.10 3.47
N LEU A 95 -5.68 -9.55 3.04
CA LEU A 95 -5.59 -8.21 2.47
C LEU A 95 -6.43 -8.08 1.19
N ALA A 96 -6.39 -9.10 0.33
CA ALA A 96 -7.23 -9.20 -0.85
C ALA A 96 -8.72 -9.19 -0.51
N SER A 97 -9.11 -9.93 0.53
CA SER A 97 -10.49 -10.01 1.00
C SER A 97 -10.95 -8.70 1.62
N LEU A 98 -10.07 -8.00 2.33
CA LEU A 98 -10.34 -6.67 2.88
C LEU A 98 -10.60 -5.66 1.76
N TYR A 99 -9.77 -5.62 0.72
CA TYR A 99 -9.95 -4.74 -0.43
C TYR A 99 -11.24 -5.03 -1.23
N ARG A 100 -11.68 -6.30 -1.29
CA ARG A 100 -12.91 -6.67 -2.01
C ARG A 100 -14.19 -6.14 -1.35
N ARG A 101 -14.14 -5.66 -0.10
CA ARG A 101 -15.31 -5.05 0.55
C ARG A 101 -15.56 -3.67 -0.07
N PRO A 102 -16.81 -3.32 -0.42
CA PRO A 102 -17.11 -2.02 -1.01
C PRO A 102 -16.83 -0.89 -0.02
N GLY A 103 -15.77 -0.14 -0.27
CA GLY A 103 -15.30 1.01 0.52
C GLY A 103 -13.79 1.17 0.39
N LEU A 104 -13.29 2.40 0.40
CA LEU A 104 -11.86 2.62 0.67
C LEU A 104 -11.65 2.21 2.14
N VAL A 105 -11.03 1.06 2.40
CA VAL A 105 -10.86 0.59 3.77
C VAL A 105 -9.69 1.33 4.39
N ASP A 106 -10.04 2.38 5.13
CA ASP A 106 -9.22 3.00 6.16
C ASP A 106 -9.42 2.15 7.43
N LEU A 107 -8.38 1.45 7.88
CA LEU A 107 -8.48 0.54 9.03
C LEU A 107 -7.77 1.17 10.23
N HIS A 108 -8.51 1.37 11.32
CA HIS A 108 -7.93 1.66 12.64
C HIS A 108 -7.63 0.32 13.30
N ILE A 109 -6.36 0.01 13.55
CA ILE A 109 -5.93 -1.18 14.31
C ILE A 109 -5.15 -0.71 15.53
#